data_AF-A0A954JQZ5-F1
#
_entry.id   AF-A0A954JQZ5-F1
#
_cell.length_a   1.000
_cell.length_b   1.000
_cell.length_c   1.000
_cell.angle_alpha   90.00
_cell.angle_beta   90.00
_cell.angle_gamma   90.00
#
_symmetry.space_group_name_H-M   'P 1'
#
loop_
_entity.id
_entity.type
_entity.pdbx_description
1 polymer ?
#
loop_
_entity_poly.entity_id
_entity_poly.type
_entity_poly.pdbx_seq_one_letter_code
_entity_poly.pdbx_strand_id
1 'polypeptide(L)'
;ENVSHSLCSLEFENHRPLYDWLLDHLPIEHKPRQIEFARLNITYTVLSKRFLKELVERGLVDGWDDPRMPTLRGMRRRGFTPNSIRNFCSRIGLARTHSTVELSWLEDELRKDLNPIALRRMAVLDPLKVVIENIAGGEALACQADNNPEDPDAGTREIFLTREVWIEREDFREEANRKFFRLKTDGLVRLRYGYVIHCHGVVKDSNGNILELRCTYNPETGSGKTPEGMAKVKGIIHWVSARDAVPATVRLYDALFTKPNPMADGDGGDFWDHLNPEARVDLENCQLEAALGQAQEGESYQFERMGYFVLDPSSDGEGKLVFNRSVSLRDQRAKSE
;
A
#
# COMPACT_ATOMS: atom_id res chain seq x y z
N GLU A 1 -20.98 -0.23 38.44
CA GLU A 1 -20.85 -0.90 37.12
C GLU A 1 -20.80 -2.43 37.19
N ASN A 2 -20.62 -3.05 38.37
CA ASN A 2 -20.64 -4.52 38.55
C ASN A 2 -19.63 -5.26 37.64
N VAL A 3 -18.44 -4.67 37.49
CA VAL A 3 -17.33 -5.27 36.73
C VAL A 3 -16.85 -6.52 37.44
N SER A 4 -16.79 -7.66 36.75
CA SER A 4 -16.21 -8.89 37.32
C SER A 4 -14.68 -8.91 37.24
N HIS A 5 -14.15 -8.53 36.08
CA HIS A 5 -12.71 -8.55 35.77
C HIS A 5 -12.30 -7.17 35.24
N SER A 6 -11.55 -6.43 36.06
CA SER A 6 -10.95 -5.15 35.69
C SER A 6 -9.60 -5.41 35.02
N LEU A 7 -9.58 -5.34 33.68
CA LEU A 7 -8.37 -5.59 32.89
C LEU A 7 -7.59 -4.29 32.72
N CYS A 8 -6.34 -4.26 33.19
CA CYS A 8 -5.46 -3.11 33.04
C CYS A 8 -4.05 -3.52 32.60
N SER A 9 -3.18 -2.55 32.37
CA SER A 9 -1.80 -2.84 31.99
C SER A 9 -0.88 -3.05 33.20
N LEU A 10 0.28 -3.69 33.00
CA LEU A 10 1.27 -3.99 34.06
C LEU A 10 1.74 -2.77 34.87
N GLU A 11 1.67 -1.57 34.31
CA GLU A 11 2.03 -0.33 35.01
C GLU A 11 1.18 -0.06 36.27
N PHE A 12 0.02 -0.74 36.41
CA PHE A 12 -0.87 -0.65 37.57
C PHE A 12 -0.71 -1.80 38.55
N GLU A 13 0.23 -2.73 38.34
CA GLU A 13 0.42 -3.89 39.23
C GLU A 13 0.76 -3.46 40.66
N ASN A 14 1.64 -2.47 40.83
CA ASN A 14 1.99 -1.89 42.13
C ASN A 14 0.84 -1.12 42.78
N HIS A 15 -0.21 -0.75 42.04
CA HIS A 15 -1.41 -0.10 42.57
C HIS A 15 -2.47 -1.10 43.03
N ARG A 16 -2.35 -2.39 42.70
CA ARG A 16 -3.31 -3.41 43.11
C ARG A 16 -3.54 -3.47 44.63
N PRO A 17 -2.51 -3.40 45.50
CA PRO A 17 -2.74 -3.41 46.95
C PRO A 17 -3.63 -2.25 47.42
N LEU A 18 -3.53 -1.07 46.79
CA LEU A 18 -4.39 0.07 47.09
C LEU A 18 -5.81 -0.16 46.56
N TYR A 19 -5.95 -0.73 45.36
CA TYR A 19 -7.23 -1.11 44.77
C TYR A 19 -7.98 -2.09 45.68
N ASP A 20 -7.32 -3.16 46.12
CA ASP A 20 -7.88 -4.17 47.02
C ASP A 20 -8.22 -3.58 48.38
N TRP A 21 -7.34 -2.72 48.94
CA TRP A 21 -7.61 -2.03 50.20
C TRP A 21 -8.90 -1.19 50.15
N LEU A 22 -9.14 -0.45 49.07
CA LEU A 22 -10.38 0.33 48.90
C LEU A 22 -11.62 -0.57 48.82
N LEU A 23 -11.53 -1.71 48.11
CA LEU A 23 -12.63 -2.68 48.03
C LEU A 23 -12.95 -3.30 49.40
N ASP A 24 -11.97 -3.44 50.28
CA ASP A 24 -12.16 -4.01 51.61
C ASP A 24 -12.70 -3.03 52.65
N HIS A 25 -12.46 -1.73 52.49
CA HIS A 25 -12.79 -0.71 53.49
C HIS A 25 -14.02 0.14 53.15
N LEU A 26 -14.51 0.07 51.91
CA LEU A 26 -15.73 0.75 51.49
C LEU A 26 -16.93 -0.22 51.53
N PRO A 27 -18.16 0.25 51.78
CA PRO A 27 -19.37 -0.57 51.78
C PRO A 27 -19.79 -0.95 50.34
N ILE A 28 -18.95 -1.72 49.66
CA ILE A 28 -19.11 -2.14 48.27
C ILE A 28 -19.50 -3.62 48.26
N GLU A 29 -20.67 -3.93 47.70
CA GLU A 29 -21.17 -5.31 47.63
C GLU A 29 -20.44 -6.16 46.57
N HIS A 30 -20.04 -5.54 45.45
CA HIS A 30 -19.38 -6.22 44.34
C HIS A 30 -17.88 -5.88 44.30
N LYS A 31 -17.02 -6.87 44.56
CA LYS A 31 -15.55 -6.73 44.56
C LYS A 31 -14.94 -7.20 43.23
N PRO A 32 -14.74 -6.32 42.23
CA PRO A 32 -14.06 -6.64 40.98
C PRO A 32 -12.64 -7.17 41.20
N ARG A 33 -12.19 -8.12 40.39
CA ARG A 33 -10.80 -8.58 40.37
C ARG A 33 -9.96 -7.80 39.35
N GLN A 34 -8.86 -7.18 39.77
CA GLN A 34 -7.88 -6.59 38.86
C GLN A 34 -7.01 -7.69 38.21
N ILE A 35 -6.80 -7.59 36.90
CA ILE A 35 -5.91 -8.47 36.13
C ILE A 35 -5.09 -7.63 35.14
N GLU A 36 -3.78 -7.80 35.18
CA GLU A 36 -2.83 -7.02 34.41
C GLU A 36 -2.30 -7.80 33.20
N PHE A 37 -2.07 -7.09 32.10
CA PHE A 37 -1.39 -7.61 30.92
C PHE A 37 -0.34 -6.62 30.40
N ALA A 38 0.65 -7.10 29.67
CA ALA A 38 1.68 -6.27 29.09
C ALA A 38 1.11 -5.37 27.98
N ARG A 39 1.56 -4.11 27.93
CA ARG A 39 1.20 -3.22 26.82
C ARG A 39 1.84 -3.69 25.53
N LEU A 40 1.10 -3.47 24.44
CA LEU A 40 1.61 -3.60 23.08
C LEU A 40 2.71 -2.57 22.85
N ASN A 41 3.82 -3.01 22.25
CA ASN A 41 4.80 -2.16 21.56
C ASN A 41 4.99 -2.71 20.15
N ILE A 42 5.18 -1.83 19.18
CA ILE A 42 5.39 -2.19 17.78
C ILE A 42 6.69 -1.56 17.30
N THR A 43 7.49 -2.28 16.50
CA THR A 43 8.71 -1.72 15.92
C THR A 43 8.43 -0.54 14.99
N TYR A 44 9.41 0.36 14.84
CA TYR A 44 9.38 1.52 13.95
C TYR A 44 8.25 2.55 14.20
N THR A 45 7.63 2.52 15.38
CA THR A 45 6.59 3.46 15.79
C THR A 45 6.64 3.72 17.29
N VAL A 46 5.82 4.65 17.77
CA VAL A 46 5.68 4.98 19.19
C VAL A 46 4.21 5.06 19.58
N LEU A 47 3.87 4.55 20.76
CA LEU A 47 2.49 4.53 21.25
C LEU A 47 2.25 5.47 22.44
N SER A 48 3.31 6.07 22.98
CA SER A 48 3.21 7.01 24.09
C SER A 48 2.55 8.31 23.64
N LYS A 49 1.48 8.69 24.35
CA LYS A 49 0.69 9.90 24.09
C LYS A 49 1.54 11.17 24.08
N ARG A 50 2.59 11.23 24.91
CA ARG A 50 3.51 12.38 24.95
C ARG A 50 4.21 12.56 23.60
N PHE A 51 4.84 11.51 23.06
CA PHE A 51 5.55 11.60 21.78
C PHE A 51 4.61 11.82 20.60
N LEU A 52 3.44 11.17 20.60
CA LEU A 52 2.41 11.40 19.58
C LEU A 52 1.91 12.85 19.57
N LYS A 53 1.77 13.45 20.75
CA LYS A 53 1.41 14.87 20.88
C LYS A 53 2.52 15.77 20.34
N GLU A 54 3.78 15.49 20.68
CA GLU A 54 4.92 16.25 20.19
C GLU A 54 5.07 16.16 18.66
N LEU A 55 4.81 15.01 18.04
CA LEU A 55 4.77 14.85 16.57
C LEU A 55 3.79 15.83 15.91
N VAL A 56 2.59 15.97 16.49
CA VAL A 56 1.54 16.87 15.99
C VAL A 56 1.90 18.34 16.26
N GLU A 57 2.31 18.68 17.47
CA GLU A 57 2.63 20.07 17.85
C GLU A 57 3.83 20.63 17.09
N ARG A 58 4.80 19.78 16.71
CA ARG A 58 5.96 20.17 15.89
C ARG A 58 5.68 20.15 14.38
N GLY A 59 4.49 19.73 13.94
CA GLY A 59 4.14 19.64 12.52
C GLY A 59 4.92 18.58 11.74
N LEU A 60 5.41 17.54 12.42
CA LEU A 60 6.13 16.41 11.80
C LEU A 60 5.18 15.41 11.12
N VAL A 61 3.89 15.51 11.44
CA VAL A 61 2.75 14.82 10.83
C VAL A 61 1.62 15.81 10.63
N ASP A 62 0.67 15.51 9.72
CA ASP A 62 -0.42 16.41 9.35
C ASP A 62 -1.46 16.58 10.48
N GLY A 63 -1.48 15.66 11.44
CA GLY A 63 -2.39 15.67 12.58
C GLY A 63 -2.57 14.29 13.21
N TRP A 64 -3.57 14.18 14.10
CA TRP A 64 -3.87 12.93 14.81
C TRP A 64 -4.40 11.81 13.90
N ASP A 65 -4.88 12.16 12.70
CA ASP A 65 -5.36 11.22 11.69
C ASP A 65 -4.44 11.09 10.48
N ASP A 66 -3.19 11.57 10.58
CA ASP A 66 -2.16 11.31 9.57
C ASP A 66 -1.97 9.79 9.39
N PRO A 67 -1.94 9.25 8.16
CA PRO A 67 -1.77 7.83 7.89
C PRO A 67 -0.48 7.19 8.45
N ARG A 68 0.55 7.99 8.76
CA ARG A 68 1.79 7.53 9.42
C ARG A 68 1.59 7.29 10.92
N MET A 69 0.56 7.87 11.53
CA MET A 69 0.31 7.80 12.97
C MET A 69 -0.32 6.45 13.35
N PRO A 70 0.11 5.83 14.47
CA PRO A 70 -0.46 4.57 14.96
C PRO A 70 -1.78 4.77 15.72
N THR A 71 -2.49 5.86 15.45
CA THR A 71 -3.83 6.10 16.00
C THR A 71 -4.86 5.33 15.18
N LEU A 72 -5.97 4.91 15.78
CA LEU A 72 -7.05 4.26 15.03
C LEU A 72 -7.60 5.14 13.90
N ARG A 73 -7.56 6.48 14.06
CA ARG A 73 -7.95 7.42 13.00
C ARG A 73 -6.95 7.43 11.84
N GLY A 74 -5.65 7.50 12.13
CA GLY A 74 -4.58 7.45 11.13
C GLY A 74 -4.57 6.12 10.38
N MET A 75 -4.67 5.01 11.12
CA MET A 75 -4.80 3.68 10.54
C MET A 75 -6.03 3.56 9.63
N ARG A 76 -7.20 4.04 10.06
CA ARG A 76 -8.41 4.04 9.22
C ARG A 76 -8.21 4.85 7.94
N ARG A 77 -7.64 6.07 8.04
CA ARG A 77 -7.35 6.93 6.88
C ARG A 77 -6.29 6.33 5.96
N ARG A 78 -5.34 5.57 6.50
CA ARG A 78 -4.37 4.78 5.74
C ARG A 78 -5.02 3.62 4.98
N GLY A 79 -6.22 3.19 5.36
CA GLY A 79 -6.91 2.06 4.75
C GLY A 79 -6.77 0.74 5.52
N PHE A 80 -6.43 0.78 6.81
CA PHE A 80 -6.56 -0.40 7.67
C PHE A 80 -8.03 -0.73 7.91
N THR A 81 -8.36 -2.00 7.78
CA THR A 81 -9.70 -2.50 8.08
C THR A 81 -9.86 -2.83 9.57
N PRO A 82 -11.09 -2.76 10.11
CA PRO A 82 -11.34 -3.23 11.47
C PRO A 82 -10.97 -4.71 11.69
N ASN A 83 -11.13 -5.56 10.66
CA ASN A 83 -10.77 -6.98 10.73
C ASN A 83 -9.26 -7.18 10.85
N SER A 84 -8.44 -6.49 10.04
CA SER A 84 -6.98 -6.62 10.10
C SER A 84 -6.42 -6.30 11.49
N ILE A 85 -6.94 -5.24 12.13
CA ILE A 85 -6.53 -4.84 13.49
C ILE A 85 -6.96 -5.89 14.52
N ARG A 86 -8.19 -6.41 14.43
CA ARG A 86 -8.65 -7.49 15.33
C ARG A 86 -7.85 -8.77 15.16
N ASN A 87 -7.55 -9.16 13.92
CA ASN A 87 -6.75 -10.34 13.61
C ASN A 87 -5.31 -10.18 14.14
N PHE A 88 -4.73 -8.99 13.99
CA PHE A 88 -3.44 -8.66 14.59
C PHE A 88 -3.45 -8.81 16.12
N CYS A 89 -4.44 -8.22 16.81
CA CYS A 89 -4.61 -8.37 18.26
C CYS A 89 -4.77 -9.84 18.69
N SER A 90 -5.54 -10.64 17.94
CA SER A 90 -5.70 -12.07 18.20
C SER A 90 -4.40 -12.86 17.99
N ARG A 91 -3.61 -12.50 16.97
CA ARG A 91 -2.34 -13.15 16.64
C ARG A 91 -1.27 -12.92 17.69
N ILE A 92 -1.16 -11.70 18.22
CA ILE A 92 -0.15 -11.38 19.25
C ILE A 92 -0.51 -11.97 20.63
N GLY A 93 -1.80 -12.17 20.87
CA GLY A 93 -2.31 -12.69 22.15
C GLY A 93 -2.11 -11.72 23.32
N LEU A 94 -2.32 -12.25 24.52
CA LEU A 94 -2.12 -11.53 25.79
C LEU A 94 -1.04 -12.24 26.60
N ALA A 95 -0.08 -11.46 27.11
CA ALA A 95 1.00 -11.94 27.96
C ALA A 95 1.21 -11.01 29.15
N ARG A 96 1.89 -11.50 30.19
CA ARG A 96 2.36 -10.68 31.33
C ARG A 96 3.83 -10.25 31.20
N THR A 97 4.44 -10.50 30.04
CA THR A 97 5.82 -10.09 29.73
C THR A 97 5.80 -9.03 28.65
N HIS A 98 6.58 -7.96 28.83
CA HIS A 98 6.73 -6.94 27.80
C HIS A 98 7.39 -7.56 26.56
N SER A 99 6.78 -7.32 25.40
CA SER A 99 7.34 -7.68 24.10
C SER A 99 7.10 -6.55 23.11
N THR A 100 7.98 -6.48 22.11
CA THR A 100 7.80 -5.61 20.95
C THR A 100 7.49 -6.52 19.77
N VAL A 101 6.42 -6.19 19.05
CA VAL A 101 5.97 -6.95 17.88
C VAL A 101 6.43 -6.24 16.62
N GLU A 102 6.77 -7.01 15.59
CA GLU A 102 7.17 -6.43 14.31
C GLU A 102 6.00 -5.73 13.60
N LEU A 103 6.25 -4.53 13.06
CA LEU A 103 5.28 -3.81 12.24
C LEU A 103 4.80 -4.63 11.04
N SER A 104 5.66 -5.48 10.49
CA SER A 104 5.32 -6.37 9.38
C SER A 104 4.16 -7.33 9.70
N TRP A 105 3.98 -7.73 10.97
CA TRP A 105 2.86 -8.60 11.35
C TRP A 105 1.52 -7.89 11.20
N LEU A 106 1.46 -6.61 11.54
CA LEU A 106 0.27 -5.79 11.37
C LEU A 106 -0.03 -5.57 9.87
N GLU A 107 1.01 -5.30 9.07
CA GLU A 107 0.88 -5.18 7.62
C GLU A 107 0.45 -6.50 6.95
N ASP A 108 0.91 -7.65 7.44
CA ASP A 108 0.52 -8.97 6.93
C ASP A 108 -0.95 -9.27 7.18
N GLU A 109 -1.48 -8.95 8.37
CA GLU A 109 -2.91 -9.12 8.63
C GLU A 109 -3.77 -8.18 7.76
N LEU A 110 -3.26 -7.00 7.42
CA LEU A 110 -3.92 -6.13 6.43
C LEU A 110 -3.90 -6.72 5.02
N ARG A 111 -2.75 -7.22 4.55
CA ARG A 111 -2.65 -7.88 3.23
C ARG A 111 -3.60 -9.06 3.12
N LYS A 112 -3.66 -9.92 4.15
CA LYS A 112 -4.55 -11.09 4.19
C LYS A 112 -6.02 -10.69 4.14
N ASP A 113 -6.41 -9.64 4.86
CA ASP A 113 -7.79 -9.18 4.91
C ASP A 113 -8.21 -8.48 3.60
N LEU A 114 -7.30 -7.74 2.95
CA LEU A 114 -7.59 -7.02 1.70
C LEU A 114 -7.54 -7.91 0.46
N ASN A 115 -6.70 -8.95 0.42
CA ASN A 115 -6.56 -9.82 -0.76
C ASN A 115 -7.90 -10.40 -1.26
N PRO A 116 -8.80 -10.93 -0.41
CA PRO A 116 -10.07 -11.47 -0.90
C PRO A 116 -11.11 -10.41 -1.29
N ILE A 117 -10.99 -9.14 -0.83
CA ILE A 117 -12.07 -8.14 -0.98
C ILE A 117 -11.71 -6.95 -1.89
N ALA A 118 -10.43 -6.65 -2.08
CA ALA A 118 -10.02 -5.44 -2.79
C ALA A 118 -10.17 -5.58 -4.32
N LEU A 119 -10.73 -4.57 -4.98
CA LEU A 119 -10.86 -4.59 -6.43
C LEU A 119 -9.49 -4.32 -7.09
N ARG A 120 -9.12 -5.12 -8.09
CA ARG A 120 -7.86 -4.98 -8.84
C ARG A 120 -8.02 -3.91 -9.89
N ARG A 121 -7.09 -2.97 -9.92
CA ARG A 121 -7.09 -1.82 -10.85
C ARG A 121 -5.67 -1.59 -11.36
N MET A 122 -5.54 -1.06 -12.57
CA MET A 122 -4.25 -0.64 -13.10
C MET A 122 -3.98 0.83 -12.76
N ALA A 123 -2.79 1.08 -12.24
CA ALA A 123 -2.31 2.42 -11.90
C ALA A 123 -0.82 2.48 -12.18
N VAL A 124 -0.40 3.48 -12.94
CA VAL A 124 1.00 3.74 -13.26
C VAL A 124 1.47 4.93 -12.44
N LEU A 125 2.42 4.69 -11.54
CA LEU A 125 2.86 5.69 -10.56
C LEU A 125 4.00 6.58 -11.06
N ASP A 126 4.94 6.01 -11.82
CA ASP A 126 6.00 6.76 -12.54
C ASP A 126 5.82 6.54 -14.05
N PRO A 127 4.98 7.35 -14.72
CA PRO A 127 4.57 7.10 -16.10
C PRO A 127 5.71 7.27 -17.11
N LEU A 128 5.88 6.23 -17.94
CA LEU A 128 6.67 6.24 -19.16
C LEU A 128 5.75 5.98 -20.36
N LYS A 129 5.81 6.88 -21.36
CA LYS A 129 4.96 6.80 -22.55
C LYS A 129 5.41 5.68 -23.48
N VAL A 130 4.45 4.94 -24.02
CA VAL A 130 4.65 3.94 -25.06
C VAL A 130 3.69 4.21 -26.21
N VAL A 131 4.22 4.25 -27.43
CA VAL A 131 3.42 4.37 -28.67
C VAL A 131 3.47 3.05 -29.42
N ILE A 132 2.31 2.41 -29.55
CA ILE A 132 2.10 1.17 -30.27
C ILE A 132 1.75 1.51 -31.72
N GLU A 133 2.76 1.47 -32.59
CA GLU A 133 2.71 2.07 -33.92
C GLU A 133 1.76 1.38 -34.89
N ASN A 134 1.51 0.09 -34.72
CA ASN A 134 0.61 -0.70 -35.54
C ASN A 134 -0.83 -0.76 -35.02
N ILE A 135 -1.21 0.06 -34.03
CA ILE A 135 -2.62 0.38 -33.73
C ILE A 135 -3.00 1.64 -34.51
N ALA A 136 -4.09 1.57 -35.28
CA ALA A 136 -4.54 2.69 -36.10
C ALA A 136 -4.97 3.89 -35.23
N GLY A 137 -4.83 5.10 -35.77
CA GLY A 137 -5.28 6.31 -35.07
C GLY A 137 -6.79 6.25 -34.78
N GLY A 138 -7.16 6.30 -33.50
CA GLY A 138 -8.55 6.22 -33.04
C GLY A 138 -9.07 4.81 -32.73
N GLU A 139 -8.30 3.76 -33.05
CA GLU A 139 -8.64 2.39 -32.68
C GLU A 139 -8.45 2.15 -31.17
N ALA A 140 -9.35 1.36 -30.59
CA ALA A 140 -9.34 0.99 -29.18
C ALA A 140 -9.73 -0.48 -29.03
N LEU A 141 -8.78 -1.31 -28.61
CA LEU A 141 -8.96 -2.75 -28.49
C LEU A 141 -9.51 -3.08 -27.10
N ALA A 142 -10.74 -3.57 -27.02
CA ALA A 142 -11.35 -3.98 -25.76
C ALA A 142 -10.62 -5.17 -25.14
N CYS A 143 -10.24 -5.03 -23.88
CA CYS A 143 -9.57 -6.05 -23.08
C CYS A 143 -10.40 -6.29 -21.81
N GLN A 144 -10.78 -7.54 -21.57
CA GLN A 144 -11.56 -7.93 -20.39
C GLN A 144 -10.62 -8.17 -19.20
N ALA A 145 -10.86 -7.47 -18.09
CA ALA A 145 -10.08 -7.55 -16.87
C ALA A 145 -10.95 -7.97 -15.68
N ASP A 146 -10.49 -8.98 -14.94
CA ASP A 146 -11.19 -9.41 -13.72
C ASP A 146 -11.11 -8.32 -12.65
N ASN A 147 -12.22 -8.11 -11.93
CA ASN A 147 -12.24 -7.18 -10.80
C ASN A 147 -11.56 -7.77 -9.58
N ASN A 148 -11.66 -9.07 -9.35
CA ASN A 148 -11.01 -9.73 -8.23
C ASN A 148 -10.80 -11.23 -8.55
N PRO A 149 -9.56 -11.71 -8.69
CA PRO A 149 -9.31 -13.13 -8.97
C PRO A 149 -9.64 -14.07 -7.80
N GLU A 150 -9.77 -13.54 -6.58
CA GLU A 150 -10.13 -14.29 -5.37
C GLU A 150 -11.65 -14.31 -5.12
N ASP A 151 -12.43 -13.55 -5.91
CA ASP A 151 -13.89 -13.44 -5.79
C ASP A 151 -14.55 -13.59 -7.18
N PRO A 152 -15.07 -14.78 -7.51
CA PRO A 152 -15.75 -15.04 -8.78
C PRO A 152 -16.96 -14.14 -9.04
N ASP A 153 -17.60 -13.62 -7.99
CA ASP A 153 -18.81 -12.80 -8.08
C ASP A 153 -18.49 -11.30 -8.29
N ALA A 154 -17.22 -10.90 -8.18
CA ALA A 154 -16.79 -9.52 -8.40
C ALA A 154 -16.90 -9.08 -9.89
N GLY A 155 -17.11 -10.02 -10.81
CA GLY A 155 -17.29 -9.77 -12.23
C GLY A 155 -16.04 -9.24 -12.95
N THR A 156 -16.24 -8.76 -14.17
CA THR A 156 -15.18 -8.21 -15.02
C THR A 156 -15.47 -6.75 -15.37
N ARG A 157 -14.48 -6.08 -15.96
CA ARG A 157 -14.61 -4.75 -16.56
C ARG A 157 -13.84 -4.69 -17.87
N GLU A 158 -14.23 -3.75 -18.72
CA GLU A 158 -13.50 -3.44 -19.94
C GLU A 158 -12.46 -2.36 -19.70
N ILE A 159 -11.27 -2.60 -20.24
CA ILE A 159 -10.18 -1.64 -20.37
C ILE A 159 -9.76 -1.61 -21.84
N PHE A 160 -9.39 -0.45 -22.37
CA PHE A 160 -9.12 -0.30 -23.80
C PHE A 160 -7.63 -0.12 -24.06
N LEU A 161 -7.05 -0.96 -24.92
CA LEU A 161 -5.70 -0.76 -25.43
C LEU A 161 -5.75 0.18 -26.62
N THR A 162 -5.15 1.35 -26.47
CA THR A 162 -5.06 2.39 -27.50
C THR A 162 -3.63 2.52 -28.02
N ARG A 163 -3.45 3.30 -29.10
CA ARG A 163 -2.14 3.60 -29.67
C ARG A 163 -1.13 4.11 -28.64
N GLU A 164 -1.57 4.93 -27.69
CA GLU A 164 -0.70 5.47 -26.65
C GLU A 164 -1.09 4.88 -25.29
N VAL A 165 -0.09 4.41 -24.55
CA VAL A 165 -0.26 3.89 -23.18
C VAL A 165 0.86 4.38 -22.26
N TRP A 166 0.58 4.35 -20.97
CA TRP A 166 1.54 4.53 -19.90
C TRP A 166 1.92 3.17 -19.31
N ILE A 167 3.21 3.00 -19.00
CA ILE A 167 3.74 1.89 -18.19
C ILE A 167 4.60 2.48 -17.05
N GLU A 168 4.96 1.69 -16.05
CA GLU A 168 5.95 2.13 -15.07
C GLU A 168 7.30 2.34 -15.75
N ARG A 169 7.98 3.44 -15.43
CA ARG A 169 9.35 3.69 -15.88
C ARG A 169 10.31 2.57 -15.47
N GLU A 170 10.12 1.98 -14.29
CA GLU A 170 10.93 0.86 -13.81
C GLU A 170 10.74 -0.45 -14.60
N ASP A 171 9.67 -0.56 -15.38
CA ASP A 171 9.38 -1.71 -16.23
C ASP A 171 10.13 -1.69 -17.57
N PHE A 172 10.89 -0.63 -17.85
CA PHE A 172 11.76 -0.55 -19.02
C PHE A 172 13.24 -0.40 -18.65
N ARG A 173 14.11 -1.11 -19.36
CA ARG A 173 15.56 -0.90 -19.36
C ARG A 173 16.14 -1.14 -20.74
N GLU A 174 17.00 -0.24 -21.23
CA GLU A 174 17.68 -0.47 -22.51
C GLU A 174 18.53 -1.73 -22.48
N GLU A 175 19.30 -1.89 -21.40
CA GLU A 175 20.11 -3.08 -21.14
C GLU A 175 19.74 -3.67 -19.78
N ALA A 176 19.56 -4.99 -19.74
CA ALA A 176 19.22 -5.69 -18.52
C ALA A 176 19.79 -7.10 -18.49
N ASN A 177 20.06 -7.58 -17.27
CA ASN A 177 20.51 -8.94 -17.06
C ASN A 177 19.39 -9.96 -17.30
N ARG A 178 19.73 -11.26 -17.29
CA ARG A 178 18.78 -12.36 -17.52
C ARG A 178 17.67 -12.47 -16.46
N LYS A 179 17.77 -11.77 -15.33
CA LYS A 179 16.77 -11.77 -14.24
C LYS A 179 15.74 -10.64 -14.39
N PHE A 180 15.93 -9.72 -15.35
CA PHE A 180 14.94 -8.71 -15.68
C PHE A 180 13.97 -9.25 -16.71
N PHE A 181 12.72 -9.46 -16.30
CA PHE A 181 11.67 -10.07 -17.14
C PHE A 181 10.71 -9.05 -17.75
N ARG A 182 10.90 -7.75 -17.54
CA ARG A 182 10.07 -6.70 -18.12
C ARG A 182 10.63 -6.23 -19.47
N LEU A 183 10.19 -5.08 -19.96
CA LEU A 183 10.46 -4.60 -21.31
C LEU A 183 11.90 -4.10 -21.45
N LYS A 184 12.52 -4.43 -22.57
CA LYS A 184 13.86 -3.94 -22.92
C LYS A 184 13.92 -3.58 -24.39
N THR A 185 14.99 -2.91 -24.81
CA THR A 185 15.24 -2.68 -26.24
C THR A 185 15.27 -4.01 -26.97
N ASP A 186 14.55 -4.09 -28.08
CA ASP A 186 14.32 -5.30 -28.88
C ASP A 186 13.74 -6.47 -28.07
N GLY A 187 12.98 -6.16 -27.02
CA GLY A 187 12.39 -7.12 -26.09
C GLY A 187 10.88 -7.24 -26.22
N LEU A 188 10.35 -8.36 -25.73
CA LEU A 188 8.92 -8.64 -25.64
C LEU A 188 8.44 -8.59 -24.19
N VAL A 189 7.28 -7.99 -23.96
CA VAL A 189 6.55 -8.06 -22.68
C VAL A 189 5.06 -8.21 -22.92
N ARG A 190 4.35 -8.85 -21.99
CA ARG A 190 2.89 -8.90 -22.04
C ARG A 190 2.30 -7.76 -21.21
N LEU A 191 1.36 -7.04 -21.81
CA LEU A 191 0.49 -6.12 -21.10
C LEU A 191 -0.58 -6.93 -20.35
N ARG A 192 -0.75 -6.70 -19.05
CA ARG A 192 -1.76 -7.37 -18.21
C ARG A 192 -3.14 -7.22 -18.84
N TYR A 193 -3.88 -8.33 -18.99
CA TYR A 193 -5.17 -8.43 -19.72
C TYR A 193 -5.17 -8.04 -21.21
N GLY A 194 -4.07 -7.49 -21.73
CA GLY A 194 -3.92 -7.07 -23.12
C GLY A 194 -3.06 -8.03 -23.93
N TYR A 195 -2.26 -7.42 -24.80
CA TYR A 195 -1.46 -8.10 -25.83
C TYR A 195 0.02 -8.13 -25.46
N VAL A 196 0.80 -8.93 -26.19
CA VAL A 196 2.26 -8.85 -26.17
C VAL A 196 2.71 -7.69 -27.05
N ILE A 197 3.62 -6.87 -26.53
CA ILE A 197 4.27 -5.78 -27.27
C ILE A 197 5.77 -6.06 -27.46
N HIS A 198 6.32 -5.52 -28.55
CA HIS A 198 7.74 -5.53 -28.90
C HIS A 198 8.27 -4.10 -28.95
N CYS A 199 9.29 -3.79 -28.16
CA CYS A 199 9.93 -2.47 -28.16
C CYS A 199 11.07 -2.41 -29.17
N HIS A 200 10.88 -1.69 -30.27
CA HIS A 200 11.88 -1.57 -31.34
C HIS A 200 12.53 -0.18 -31.41
N GLY A 201 12.10 0.79 -30.60
CA GLY A 201 12.71 2.11 -30.57
C GLY A 201 12.59 2.82 -29.22
N VAL A 202 13.56 3.69 -28.92
CA VAL A 202 13.61 4.50 -27.70
C VAL A 202 13.84 5.95 -28.12
N VAL A 203 12.94 6.85 -27.72
CA VAL A 203 13.06 8.28 -27.94
C VAL A 203 13.60 8.92 -26.67
N LYS A 204 14.68 9.70 -26.81
CA LYS A 204 15.35 10.39 -25.70
C LYS A 204 15.35 11.90 -25.89
N ASP A 205 15.44 12.63 -24.78
CA ASP A 205 15.72 14.06 -24.80
C ASP A 205 17.22 14.34 -25.04
N SER A 206 17.58 15.63 -25.07
CA SER A 206 18.97 16.07 -25.24
C SER A 206 19.92 15.66 -24.10
N ASN A 207 19.38 15.32 -22.93
CA ASN A 207 20.14 14.89 -21.76
C ASN A 207 20.23 13.36 -21.66
N GLY A 208 19.64 12.62 -22.61
CA GLY A 208 19.61 11.17 -22.63
C GLY A 208 18.50 10.53 -21.79
N ASN A 209 17.57 11.32 -21.25
CA ASN A 209 16.42 10.78 -20.53
C ASN A 209 15.43 10.17 -21.51
N ILE A 210 14.87 9.02 -21.13
CA ILE A 210 13.88 8.31 -21.95
C ILE A 210 12.53 9.04 -21.84
N LEU A 211 12.06 9.54 -22.98
CA LEU A 211 10.77 10.23 -23.11
C LEU A 211 9.66 9.26 -23.51
N GLU A 212 9.93 8.39 -24.47
CA GLU A 212 8.91 7.53 -25.08
C GLU A 212 9.53 6.26 -25.68
N LEU A 213 8.77 5.16 -25.65
CA LEU A 213 9.11 3.91 -26.32
C LEU A 213 8.25 3.73 -27.58
N ARG A 214 8.88 3.24 -28.66
CA ARG A 214 8.20 2.82 -29.89
C ARG A 214 8.04 1.30 -29.88
N CYS A 215 6.80 0.86 -29.93
CA CYS A 215 6.45 -0.54 -29.87
C CYS A 215 5.51 -0.96 -31.00
N THR A 216 5.45 -2.25 -31.26
CA THR A 216 4.34 -2.90 -31.97
C THR A 216 3.66 -3.90 -31.04
N TYR A 217 2.40 -4.24 -31.28
CA TYR A 217 1.71 -5.35 -30.60
C TYR A 217 1.48 -6.53 -31.55
N ASN A 218 1.34 -7.73 -30.99
CA ASN A 218 0.94 -8.93 -31.74
C ASN A 218 -0.58 -9.18 -31.59
N PRO A 219 -1.39 -9.02 -32.65
CA PRO A 219 -2.85 -9.22 -32.61
C PRO A 219 -3.31 -10.63 -32.17
N GLU A 220 -2.49 -11.65 -32.38
CA GLU A 220 -2.82 -13.04 -32.05
C GLU A 220 -2.67 -13.37 -30.55
N THR A 221 -2.19 -12.41 -29.75
CA THR A 221 -1.85 -12.64 -28.33
C THR A 221 -2.90 -12.14 -27.34
N GLY A 222 -4.03 -11.63 -27.83
CA GLY A 222 -5.13 -11.15 -27.00
C GLY A 222 -5.71 -12.23 -26.09
N SER A 223 -6.36 -11.83 -25.00
CA SER A 223 -6.98 -12.74 -24.02
C SER A 223 -6.01 -13.79 -23.46
N GLY A 224 -4.74 -13.44 -23.29
CA GLY A 224 -3.73 -14.35 -22.72
C GLY A 224 -3.18 -15.41 -23.67
N LYS A 225 -3.59 -15.43 -24.95
CA LYS A 225 -3.13 -16.40 -25.94
C LYS A 225 -1.63 -16.25 -26.24
N THR A 226 -0.94 -17.36 -26.43
CA THR A 226 0.46 -17.40 -26.89
C THR A 226 0.51 -18.29 -28.14
N PRO A 227 0.61 -17.70 -29.35
CA PRO A 227 0.66 -18.45 -30.61
C PRO A 227 1.80 -19.47 -30.65
N GLU A 228 1.58 -20.54 -31.41
CA GLU A 228 2.60 -21.58 -31.62
C GLU A 228 3.81 -20.99 -32.38
N GLY A 229 5.02 -21.32 -31.93
CA GLY A 229 6.26 -20.79 -32.50
C GLY A 229 6.66 -19.38 -32.03
N MET A 230 5.82 -18.68 -31.26
CA MET A 230 6.17 -17.38 -30.70
C MET A 230 7.27 -17.50 -29.63
N ALA A 231 8.20 -16.55 -29.62
CA ALA A 231 9.21 -16.46 -28.58
C ALA A 231 8.58 -16.34 -27.18
N LYS A 232 9.15 -17.07 -26.21
CA LYS A 232 8.66 -17.09 -24.82
C LYS A 232 8.75 -15.69 -24.18
N VAL A 233 7.59 -15.13 -23.84
CA VAL A 233 7.48 -13.88 -23.07
C VAL A 233 7.57 -14.21 -21.57
N LYS A 234 8.50 -13.56 -20.85
CA LYS A 234 8.82 -13.91 -19.45
C LYS A 234 8.10 -13.05 -18.41
N GLY A 235 7.65 -11.85 -18.76
CA GLY A 235 7.04 -10.92 -17.82
C GLY A 235 5.72 -10.37 -18.31
N ILE A 236 4.93 -9.95 -17.32
CA ILE A 236 3.67 -9.27 -17.48
C ILE A 236 3.78 -7.96 -16.69
N ILE A 237 3.42 -6.85 -17.32
CA ILE A 237 3.42 -5.51 -16.71
C ILE A 237 2.01 -4.92 -16.76
N HIS A 238 1.65 -4.10 -15.77
CA HIS A 238 0.45 -3.28 -15.84
C HIS A 238 0.70 -2.06 -16.73
N TRP A 239 -0.38 -1.43 -17.14
CA TRP A 239 -0.37 -0.31 -18.08
C TRP A 239 -1.69 0.46 -17.97
N VAL A 240 -1.74 1.67 -18.49
CA VAL A 240 -2.98 2.47 -18.56
C VAL A 240 -3.05 3.13 -19.94
N SER A 241 -4.22 3.14 -20.58
CA SER A 241 -4.42 3.89 -21.82
C SER A 241 -4.17 5.38 -21.59
N ALA A 242 -3.36 6.03 -22.42
CA ALA A 242 -3.15 7.46 -22.29
C ALA A 242 -4.40 8.29 -22.66
N ARG A 243 -5.33 7.72 -23.43
CA ARG A 243 -6.62 8.35 -23.77
C ARG A 243 -7.58 8.37 -22.60
N ASP A 244 -7.65 7.26 -21.86
CA ASP A 244 -8.65 7.02 -20.82
C ASP A 244 -8.06 7.16 -19.40
N ALA A 245 -6.81 7.62 -19.28
CA ALA A 245 -6.12 7.78 -18.02
C ALA A 245 -6.77 8.88 -17.16
N VAL A 246 -6.88 8.61 -15.87
CA VAL A 246 -7.29 9.60 -14.87
C VAL A 246 -6.06 10.02 -14.07
N PRO A 247 -5.69 11.31 -14.07
CA PRO A 247 -4.57 11.79 -13.27
C PRO A 247 -4.91 11.76 -11.79
N ALA A 248 -3.94 11.41 -10.95
CA ALA A 248 -4.10 11.42 -9.50
C ALA A 248 -2.79 11.70 -8.78
N THR A 249 -2.91 12.14 -7.52
CA THR A 249 -1.81 12.12 -6.56
C THR A 249 -1.85 10.78 -5.81
N VAL A 250 -0.71 10.10 -5.70
CA VAL A 250 -0.59 8.86 -4.93
C VAL A 250 0.43 9.03 -3.82
N ARG A 251 0.00 8.83 -2.58
CA ARG A 251 0.82 8.95 -1.38
C ARG A 251 1.32 7.57 -0.96
N LEU A 252 2.62 7.37 -1.06
CA LEU A 252 3.29 6.16 -0.62
C LEU A 252 3.74 6.32 0.83
N TYR A 253 3.23 5.49 1.72
CA TYR A 253 3.65 5.48 3.12
C TYR A 253 4.64 4.35 3.41
N ASP A 254 5.58 4.62 4.31
CA ASP A 254 6.45 3.64 4.95
C ASP A 254 6.37 3.80 6.49
N ALA A 255 7.29 3.19 7.22
CA ALA A 255 7.43 3.35 8.65
C ALA A 255 7.83 4.79 9.00
N LEU A 256 7.30 5.30 10.12
CA LEU A 256 7.55 6.67 10.58
C LEU A 256 8.99 6.87 11.07
N PHE A 257 9.61 5.81 11.60
CA PHE A 257 10.99 5.83 12.07
C PHE A 257 11.85 4.83 11.31
N THR A 258 13.15 5.13 11.19
CA THR A 258 14.15 4.27 10.54
C THR A 258 14.68 3.17 11.45
N LYS A 259 14.47 3.27 12.76
CA LYS A 259 14.94 2.32 13.78
C LYS A 259 13.80 1.44 14.31
N PRO A 260 14.02 0.13 14.52
CA PRO A 260 13.01 -0.76 15.11
C PRO A 260 12.56 -0.29 16.49
N ASN A 261 13.50 0.14 17.35
CA ASN A 261 13.20 0.77 18.62
C ASN A 261 13.71 2.22 18.62
N PRO A 262 12.88 3.21 18.24
CA PRO A 262 13.33 4.60 18.16
C PRO A 262 13.63 5.21 19.54
N MET A 263 13.18 4.56 20.63
CA MET A 263 13.33 5.01 22.02
C MET A 263 14.53 4.37 22.75
N ALA A 264 15.35 3.55 22.09
CA ALA A 264 16.47 2.89 22.76
C ALA A 264 17.56 3.89 23.16
N ASP A 265 17.97 3.87 24.43
CA ASP A 265 19.11 4.66 24.92
C ASP A 265 20.42 4.13 24.35
N GLY A 266 21.29 5.01 23.83
CA GLY A 266 22.68 4.67 23.45
C GLY A 266 23.14 5.08 22.05
N ASP A 267 22.25 5.53 21.17
CA ASP A 267 22.60 5.88 19.78
C ASP A 267 23.17 7.30 19.60
N GLY A 268 23.30 8.07 20.70
CA GLY A 268 23.99 9.38 20.71
C GLY A 268 23.28 10.53 19.97
N GLY A 269 22.12 10.28 19.35
CA GLY A 269 21.28 11.27 18.68
C GLY A 269 19.99 11.61 19.43
N ASP A 270 19.29 12.64 18.97
CA ASP A 270 17.94 12.97 19.44
C ASP A 270 16.93 11.98 18.85
N PHE A 271 15.85 11.66 19.59
CA PHE A 271 14.79 10.76 19.14
C PHE A 271 14.23 11.14 17.75
N TRP A 272 14.20 12.44 17.45
CA TRP A 272 13.72 13.00 16.19
C TRP A 272 14.66 12.73 15.00
N ASP A 273 15.93 12.46 15.25
CA ASP A 273 16.91 12.11 14.20
C ASP A 273 16.58 10.75 13.57
N HIS A 274 15.76 9.93 14.24
CA HIS A 274 15.32 8.63 13.74
C HIS A 274 14.07 8.70 12.85
N LEU A 275 13.50 9.89 12.61
CA LEU A 275 12.38 10.02 11.67
C LEU A 275 12.80 9.59 10.27
N ASN A 276 11.92 8.85 9.60
CA ASN A 276 12.14 8.44 8.23
C ASN A 276 11.74 9.59 7.28
N PRO A 277 12.67 10.22 6.55
CA PRO A 277 12.34 11.26 5.58
C PRO A 277 11.43 10.72 4.45
N GLU A 278 11.50 9.42 4.17
CA GLU A 278 10.69 8.73 3.17
C GLU A 278 9.43 8.08 3.79
N ALA A 279 9.04 8.45 5.03
CA ALA A 279 7.83 7.94 5.68
C ALA A 279 6.56 8.24 4.86
N ARG A 280 6.62 9.29 4.03
CA ARG A 280 5.61 9.62 3.03
C ARG A 280 6.30 10.21 1.80
N VAL A 281 5.99 9.66 0.63
CA VAL A 281 6.36 10.21 -0.68
C VAL A 281 5.08 10.46 -1.47
N ASP A 282 4.88 11.70 -1.88
CA ASP A 282 3.75 12.09 -2.72
C ASP A 282 4.18 12.05 -4.18
N LEU A 283 3.53 11.19 -4.97
CA LEU A 283 3.73 11.08 -6.40
C LEU A 283 2.60 11.82 -7.11
N GLU A 284 2.99 12.84 -7.87
CA GLU A 284 2.08 13.61 -8.69
C GLU A 284 2.01 13.05 -10.11
N ASN A 285 0.93 13.35 -10.84
CA ASN A 285 0.71 12.95 -12.23
C ASN A 285 0.71 11.42 -12.46
N CYS A 286 0.38 10.63 -11.43
CA CYS A 286 0.13 9.20 -11.62
C CYS A 286 -1.05 9.00 -12.59
N GLN A 287 -0.99 7.94 -13.40
CA GLN A 287 -1.98 7.65 -14.43
C GLN A 287 -2.79 6.43 -14.01
N LEU A 288 -4.05 6.62 -13.66
CA LEU A 288 -4.96 5.57 -13.20
C LEU A 288 -5.89 5.13 -14.33
N GLU A 289 -6.33 3.87 -14.32
CA GLU A 289 -7.39 3.45 -15.25
C GLU A 289 -8.73 4.19 -14.98
N ALA A 290 -9.54 4.36 -16.02
CA ALA A 290 -10.79 5.13 -15.97
C ALA A 290 -11.75 4.76 -14.83
N ALA A 291 -11.83 3.47 -14.47
CA ALA A 291 -12.71 3.00 -13.40
C ALA A 291 -12.38 3.61 -12.02
N LEU A 292 -11.12 4.02 -11.79
CA LEU A 292 -10.73 4.70 -10.56
C LEU A 292 -11.22 6.15 -10.49
N GLY A 293 -11.67 6.73 -11.60
CA GLY A 293 -12.36 8.02 -11.63
C GLY A 293 -13.69 8.04 -10.86
N GLN A 294 -14.23 6.85 -10.56
CA GLN A 294 -15.46 6.67 -9.78
C GLN A 294 -15.19 5.94 -8.45
N ALA A 295 -13.94 5.95 -7.98
CA ALA A 295 -13.57 5.32 -6.72
C ALA A 295 -14.37 5.89 -5.54
N GLN A 296 -14.71 5.03 -4.59
CA GLN A 296 -15.54 5.38 -3.44
C GLN A 296 -14.69 5.43 -2.16
N GLU A 297 -15.03 6.35 -1.26
CA GLU A 297 -14.44 6.35 0.08
C GLU A 297 -14.78 5.05 0.83
N GLY A 298 -13.79 4.48 1.52
CA GLY A 298 -13.94 3.25 2.28
C GLY A 298 -13.78 1.96 1.47
N GLU A 299 -13.80 2.03 0.15
CA GLU A 299 -13.43 0.90 -0.71
C GLU A 299 -11.91 0.75 -0.79
N SER A 300 -11.45 -0.50 -0.91
CA SER A 300 -10.04 -0.83 -1.06
C SER A 300 -9.75 -1.33 -2.47
N TYR A 301 -8.66 -0.83 -3.04
CA TYR A 301 -8.21 -1.20 -4.37
C TYR A 301 -6.83 -1.81 -4.30
N GLN A 302 -6.61 -2.93 -4.99
CA GLN A 302 -5.26 -3.41 -5.26
C GLN A 302 -4.80 -2.80 -6.59
N PHE A 303 -3.84 -1.88 -6.54
CA PHE A 303 -3.15 -1.47 -7.75
C PHE A 303 -2.21 -2.60 -8.16
N GLU A 304 -2.45 -3.17 -9.34
CA GLU A 304 -1.73 -4.33 -9.86
C GLU A 304 -0.22 -4.12 -9.74
N ARG A 305 0.48 -5.10 -9.15
CA ARG A 305 1.93 -5.08 -8.83
C ARG A 305 2.42 -4.03 -7.82
N MET A 306 1.61 -3.05 -7.42
CA MET A 306 2.07 -1.92 -6.58
C MET A 306 1.72 -2.10 -5.09
N GLY A 307 0.48 -2.49 -4.78
CA GLY A 307 0.01 -2.59 -3.39
C GLY A 307 -1.50 -2.39 -3.26
N TYR A 308 -1.95 -2.21 -2.03
CA TYR A 308 -3.33 -1.85 -1.71
C TYR A 308 -3.43 -0.38 -1.38
N PHE A 309 -4.52 0.25 -1.84
CA PHE A 309 -4.75 1.68 -1.81
C PHE A 309 -6.19 1.98 -1.43
N VAL A 310 -6.41 3.17 -0.86
CA VAL A 310 -7.73 3.72 -0.53
C VAL A 310 -7.80 5.18 -1.00
N LEU A 311 -8.99 5.63 -1.39
CA LEU A 311 -9.24 7.05 -1.67
C LEU A 311 -9.12 7.86 -0.38
N ASP A 312 -8.28 8.90 -0.38
CA ASP A 312 -8.14 9.80 0.76
C ASP A 312 -9.31 10.80 0.81
N PRO A 313 -9.85 11.13 1.99
CA PRO A 313 -10.93 12.11 2.12
C PRO A 313 -10.58 13.55 1.71
N SER A 314 -9.30 13.84 1.40
CA SER A 314 -8.91 15.12 0.79
C SER A 314 -9.09 15.16 -0.73
N SER A 315 -9.54 14.07 -1.35
CA SER A 315 -9.95 14.06 -2.75
C SER A 315 -11.17 14.96 -2.92
N ASP A 316 -11.21 15.77 -3.97
CA ASP A 316 -12.40 16.54 -4.31
C ASP A 316 -13.18 15.83 -5.43
N GLY A 317 -14.51 15.98 -5.42
CA GLY A 317 -15.37 15.44 -6.46
C GLY A 317 -15.21 16.15 -7.82
N GLU A 318 -14.27 17.08 -7.95
CA GLU A 318 -14.04 17.94 -9.12
C GLU A 318 -12.79 17.53 -9.92
N GLY A 319 -12.22 16.36 -9.63
CA GLY A 319 -11.16 15.73 -10.43
C GLY A 319 -9.81 15.59 -9.74
N LYS A 320 -9.67 16.07 -8.50
CA LYS A 320 -8.47 15.82 -7.69
C LYS A 320 -8.63 14.52 -6.91
N LEU A 321 -8.14 13.43 -7.49
CA LEU A 321 -8.07 12.15 -6.80
C LEU A 321 -6.76 12.02 -6.03
N VAL A 322 -6.87 11.64 -4.76
CA VAL A 322 -5.73 11.37 -3.90
C VAL A 322 -5.86 9.96 -3.34
N PHE A 323 -4.91 9.08 -3.63
CA PHE A 323 -4.89 7.72 -3.08
C PHE A 323 -3.77 7.55 -2.06
N ASN A 324 -4.10 6.93 -0.92
CA ASN A 324 -3.12 6.51 0.07
C ASN A 324 -2.75 5.05 -0.16
N ARG A 325 -1.45 4.70 -0.18
CA ARG A 325 -1.03 3.31 -0.10
C ARG A 325 -1.23 2.77 1.32
N SER A 326 -2.16 1.86 1.49
CA SER A 326 -2.39 1.17 2.76
C SER A 326 -1.19 0.29 3.12
N VAL A 327 -0.81 -0.59 2.18
CA VAL A 327 0.31 -1.54 2.33
C VAL A 327 0.82 -2.03 0.97
N SER A 328 2.12 -2.29 0.86
CA SER A 328 2.73 -2.93 -0.33
C SER A 328 2.29 -4.39 -0.48
N LEU A 329 2.42 -4.98 -1.68
CA LEU A 329 2.06 -6.40 -1.90
C LEU A 329 2.93 -7.40 -1.12
N ARG A 330 4.16 -7.00 -0.79
CA ARG A 330 5.12 -7.79 -0.02
C ARG A 330 5.87 -6.89 0.93
N ASP A 331 6.36 -7.45 2.01
CA ASP A 331 7.25 -6.74 2.92
C ASP A 331 8.50 -6.29 2.17
N GLN A 332 8.77 -4.97 2.20
CA GLN A 332 9.95 -4.37 1.59
C GLN A 332 11.16 -4.42 2.52
N ARG A 333 10.94 -4.50 3.84
CA ARG A 333 11.99 -4.46 4.87
C ARG A 333 12.73 -5.77 5.00
N ALA A 334 12.05 -6.90 4.77
CA ALA A 334 12.65 -8.24 4.71
C ALA A 334 13.71 -8.46 3.60
N LYS A 335 13.92 -7.47 2.70
CA LYS A 335 14.99 -7.50 1.69
C LYS A 335 16.27 -6.78 2.13
N SER A 336 16.21 -6.01 3.20
CA SER A 336 17.29 -5.12 3.66
C SER A 336 18.07 -5.68 4.86
N GLU A 337 17.63 -6.83 5.39
CA GLU A 337 18.36 -7.73 6.30
C GLU A 337 18.95 -8.89 5.49
#